data_AF-A0A2Z4UB67-F1
#
_entry.id   AF-A0A2Z4UB67-F1
#
_cell.length_a   1.000
_cell.length_b   1.000
_cell.length_c   1.000
_cell.angle_alpha   90.00
_cell.angle_beta   90.00
_cell.angle_gamma   90.00
#
_symmetry.space_group_name_H-M   'P 1'
#
loop_
_entity.id
_entity.type
_entity.pdbx_description
1 polymer ?
#
loop_
_entity_poly.entity_id
_entity_poly.type
_entity_poly.pdbx_seq_one_letter_code
_entity_poly.pdbx_strand_id
1 'polypeptide(L)'
;MKKGEEKAGETMGSLQLLNKKWLEENLPKLEEGLLERRRLRTFLEEQLLLKEKSREKLEEALLDLQTKKTRAEAEQVHQTTREQEMQEEIRLLKKEEEQEIQKLSELKKKSQVQDFEIAYENLQEKNRIREEKQQQIKLLEAAITARVQNKEKGEGLIQGIKEEKARLEITLAKQTERIEELEKQVQAKAGSCKEPEKRCRELREKTEKIRKDYAEVQKRAESLTRELEAVSRDFAAGEALLEALEAEFCRKQKILQEKMQEYGIAEESWIVLYQREEDQLLQLRKQIETYRETCMKLQVRLEEIQKQRRVLPTLEIPLKVLKEKVRSLEEENAGGNRELGSLKQQICHLTKALKEKEKLETEQKEILHKLDILAELEGLFRGKRFVEYVSRYYLEYVSREANVQLKEMTGGSYGLETDGNGLFIIRDYKNGGVSRPASTLSGGETFMASLALALALSSQIQMKGAAPLEFFFLDEGFGTLDESCLEVVMEALEKIRNRKRSVGIITHVEEIKARIPMHLIVEPARLGEGGSKVRIEEA
;
A
#
# COMPACT_ATOMS: atom_id res chain seq x y z
N MET A 1 0.63 -72.15 65.12
CA MET A 1 1.44 -71.41 64.13
C MET A 1 1.50 -72.09 62.77
N LYS A 2 1.60 -73.43 62.65
CA LYS A 2 1.67 -74.13 61.34
C LYS A 2 0.50 -73.90 60.35
N LYS A 3 -0.75 -73.70 60.82
CA LYS A 3 -1.91 -73.43 59.94
C LYS A 3 -2.00 -71.99 59.39
N GLY A 4 -1.19 -71.05 59.91
CA GLY A 4 -1.13 -69.67 59.43
C GLY A 4 -0.10 -69.45 58.31
N GLU A 5 0.99 -70.23 58.33
CA GLU A 5 2.06 -70.17 57.34
C GLU A 5 1.68 -70.83 56.01
N GLU A 6 0.92 -71.93 56.02
CA GLU A 6 0.40 -72.57 54.79
C GLU A 6 -0.58 -71.66 54.04
N LYS A 7 -1.48 -70.97 54.75
CA LYS A 7 -2.43 -70.02 54.13
C LYS A 7 -1.76 -68.77 53.58
N ALA A 8 -0.68 -68.30 54.20
CA ALA A 8 0.10 -67.14 53.71
C ALA A 8 0.96 -67.51 52.48
N GLY A 9 1.51 -68.72 52.44
CA GLY A 9 2.24 -69.26 51.30
C GLY A 9 1.36 -69.52 50.07
N GLU A 10 0.16 -70.07 50.26
CA GLU A 10 -0.81 -70.28 49.18
C GLU A 10 -1.37 -68.94 48.62
N THR A 11 -1.61 -67.94 49.48
CA THR A 11 -2.06 -66.61 49.03
C THR A 11 -0.96 -65.80 48.35
N MET A 12 0.29 -65.86 48.81
CA MET A 12 1.43 -65.24 48.10
C MET A 12 1.74 -65.92 46.76
N GLY A 13 1.68 -67.26 46.69
CA GLY A 13 1.86 -68.00 45.44
C GLY A 13 0.76 -67.70 44.42
N SER A 14 -0.48 -67.55 44.89
CA SER A 14 -1.63 -67.15 44.06
C SER A 14 -1.49 -65.71 43.54
N LEU A 15 -1.04 -64.77 44.37
CA LEU A 15 -0.78 -63.38 44.00
C LEU A 15 0.38 -63.24 43.00
N GLN A 16 1.48 -63.98 43.19
CA GLN A 16 2.61 -63.99 42.25
C GLN A 16 2.24 -64.59 40.89
N LEU A 17 1.40 -65.64 40.87
CA LEU A 17 0.90 -66.22 39.63
C LEU A 17 -0.06 -65.27 38.90
N LEU A 18 -0.92 -64.56 39.65
CA LEU A 18 -1.81 -63.54 39.11
C LEU A 18 -1.02 -62.37 38.53
N ASN A 19 0.00 -61.90 39.25
CA ASN A 19 0.81 -60.76 38.83
C ASN A 19 1.65 -61.10 37.59
N LYS A 20 2.18 -62.32 37.50
CA LYS A 20 2.94 -62.80 36.34
C LYS A 20 2.06 -63.00 35.10
N LYS A 21 0.88 -63.62 35.24
CA LYS A 21 -0.10 -63.74 34.14
C LYS A 21 -0.63 -62.37 33.69
N TRP A 22 -0.90 -61.47 34.63
CA TRP A 22 -1.35 -60.13 34.31
C TRP A 22 -0.27 -59.33 33.58
N LEU A 23 1.00 -59.41 34.02
CA LEU A 23 2.13 -58.81 33.31
C LEU A 23 2.29 -59.40 31.90
N GLU A 24 2.28 -60.73 31.74
CA GLU A 24 2.42 -61.38 30.42
C GLU A 24 1.27 -61.03 29.45
N GLU A 25 0.04 -60.84 29.94
CA GLU A 25 -1.11 -60.43 29.10
C GLU A 25 -1.21 -58.92 28.84
N ASN A 26 -0.70 -58.06 29.74
CA ASN A 26 -0.89 -56.61 29.66
C ASN A 26 0.36 -55.85 29.21
N LEU A 27 1.59 -56.37 29.37
CA LEU A 27 2.80 -55.75 28.82
C LEU A 27 2.70 -55.52 27.31
N PRO A 28 2.36 -56.53 26.47
CA PRO A 28 2.27 -56.32 25.03
C PRO A 28 1.16 -55.32 24.66
N LYS A 29 0.04 -55.30 25.40
CA LYS A 29 -1.03 -54.30 25.20
C LYS A 29 -0.58 -52.88 25.58
N LEU A 30 0.23 -52.74 26.63
CA LEU A 30 0.81 -51.47 27.05
C LEU A 30 1.87 -50.98 26.04
N GLU A 31 2.70 -51.89 25.51
CA GLU A 31 3.67 -51.60 24.46
C GLU A 31 3.00 -51.18 23.15
N GLU A 32 1.95 -51.89 22.70
CA GLU A 32 1.13 -51.48 21.56
C GLU A 32 0.48 -50.11 21.81
N GLY A 33 -0.11 -49.87 22.98
CA GLY A 33 -0.70 -48.58 23.33
C GLY A 33 0.31 -47.44 23.36
N LEU A 34 1.56 -47.69 23.78
CA LEU A 34 2.66 -46.73 23.71
C LEU A 34 3.09 -46.45 22.27
N LEU A 35 3.14 -47.48 21.43
CA LEU A 35 3.47 -47.35 20.01
C LEU A 35 2.41 -46.54 19.26
N GLU A 36 1.13 -46.82 19.50
CA GLU A 36 0.01 -46.04 18.96
C GLU A 36 0.05 -44.58 19.42
N ARG A 37 0.34 -44.33 20.70
CA ARG A 37 0.51 -42.96 21.22
C ARG A 37 1.66 -42.24 20.55
N ARG A 38 2.82 -42.89 20.31
CA ARG A 38 3.92 -42.28 19.55
C ARG A 38 3.51 -41.97 18.12
N ARG A 39 2.84 -42.89 17.42
CA ARG A 39 2.33 -42.65 16.06
C ARG A 39 1.35 -41.48 16.01
N LEU A 40 0.47 -41.36 16.99
CA LEU A 40 -0.45 -40.23 17.10
C LEU A 40 0.29 -38.91 17.35
N ARG A 41 1.43 -38.93 18.04
CA ARG A 41 2.26 -37.73 18.29
C ARG A 41 2.88 -37.25 16.99
N THR A 42 3.56 -38.15 16.28
CA THR A 42 4.19 -37.83 15.00
C THR A 42 3.16 -37.35 13.99
N PHE A 43 1.96 -37.95 13.97
CA PHE A 43 0.87 -37.49 13.11
C PHE A 43 0.41 -36.05 13.45
N LEU A 44 0.25 -35.72 14.73
CA LEU A 44 -0.14 -34.37 15.16
C LEU A 44 0.95 -33.33 14.85
N GLU A 45 2.23 -33.69 15.00
CA GLU A 45 3.38 -32.83 14.65
C GLU A 45 3.45 -32.58 13.13
N GLU A 46 3.23 -33.61 12.30
CA GLU A 46 3.15 -33.47 10.84
C GLU A 46 1.97 -32.58 10.41
N GLN A 47 0.80 -32.76 11.02
CA GLN A 47 -0.36 -31.90 10.76
C GLN A 47 -0.10 -30.45 11.15
N LEU A 48 0.55 -30.20 12.30
CA LEU A 48 0.94 -28.87 12.73
C LEU A 48 1.86 -28.22 11.69
N LEU A 49 2.91 -28.93 11.26
CA LEU A 49 3.88 -28.44 10.27
C LEU A 49 3.21 -28.12 8.93
N LEU A 50 2.31 -28.97 8.45
CA LEU A 50 1.56 -28.74 7.21
C LEU A 50 0.70 -27.48 7.30
N LYS A 51 0.02 -27.29 8.44
CA LYS A 51 -0.84 -26.13 8.70
C LYS A 51 -0.01 -24.85 8.82
N GLU A 52 1.14 -24.89 9.47
CA GLU A 52 2.08 -23.75 9.54
C GLU A 52 2.58 -23.34 8.15
N LYS A 53 2.98 -24.29 7.30
CA LYS A 53 3.35 -23.99 5.91
C LYS A 53 2.19 -23.39 5.10
N SER A 54 0.97 -23.88 5.31
CA SER A 54 -0.21 -23.28 4.65
C SER A 54 -0.50 -21.87 5.16
N ARG A 55 -0.19 -21.57 6.43
CA ARG A 55 -0.33 -20.23 7.02
C ARG A 55 0.64 -19.27 6.36
N GLU A 56 1.91 -19.64 6.27
CA GLU A 56 2.95 -18.79 5.65
C GLU A 56 2.60 -18.43 4.20
N LYS A 57 2.20 -19.43 3.39
CA LYS A 57 1.76 -19.18 2.00
C LYS A 57 0.56 -18.25 1.91
N LEU A 58 -0.39 -18.39 2.83
CA LEU A 58 -1.58 -17.54 2.87
C LEU A 58 -1.24 -16.12 3.35
N GLU A 59 -0.30 -15.96 4.28
CA GLU A 59 0.23 -14.65 4.72
C GLU A 59 0.96 -13.93 3.57
N GLU A 60 1.78 -14.63 2.79
CA GLU A 60 2.42 -14.09 1.59
C GLU A 60 1.37 -13.67 0.54
N ALA A 61 0.39 -14.53 0.25
CA ALA A 61 -0.67 -14.21 -0.71
C ALA A 61 -1.51 -12.99 -0.27
N LEU A 62 -1.81 -12.88 1.04
CA LEU A 62 -2.52 -11.73 1.62
C LEU A 62 -1.71 -10.43 1.51
N LEU A 63 -0.40 -10.49 1.71
CA LEU A 63 0.48 -9.34 1.54
C LEU A 63 0.48 -8.86 0.08
N ASP A 64 0.60 -9.77 -0.88
CA ASP A 64 0.50 -9.47 -2.31
C ASP A 64 -0.87 -8.84 -2.66
N LEU A 65 -1.95 -9.37 -2.10
CA LEU A 65 -3.30 -8.85 -2.32
C LEU A 65 -3.48 -7.45 -1.72
N GLN A 66 -2.90 -7.20 -0.54
CA GLN A 66 -2.86 -5.88 0.09
C GLN A 66 -2.08 -4.86 -0.76
N THR A 67 -0.93 -5.24 -1.33
CA THR A 67 -0.17 -4.31 -2.20
C THR A 67 -0.91 -4.02 -3.51
N LYS A 68 -1.60 -5.00 -4.09
CA LYS A 68 -2.46 -4.78 -5.27
C LYS A 68 -3.63 -3.86 -4.95
N LYS A 69 -4.26 -4.04 -3.78
CA LYS A 69 -5.35 -3.20 -3.30
C LYS A 69 -4.90 -1.75 -3.13
N THR A 70 -3.81 -1.49 -2.42
CA THR A 70 -3.33 -0.13 -2.17
C THR A 70 -2.94 0.60 -3.46
N ARG A 71 -2.38 -0.10 -4.45
CA ARG A 71 -2.14 0.46 -5.79
C ARG A 71 -3.43 0.85 -6.49
N ALA A 72 -4.42 -0.04 -6.51
CA ALA A 72 -5.72 0.23 -7.13
C ALA A 72 -6.46 1.38 -6.44
N GLU A 73 -6.38 1.49 -5.10
CA GLU A 73 -6.95 2.61 -4.34
C GLU A 73 -6.24 3.93 -4.67
N ALA A 74 -4.91 3.93 -4.77
CA ALA A 74 -4.15 5.12 -5.14
C ALA A 74 -4.50 5.60 -6.56
N GLU A 75 -4.61 4.67 -7.52
CA GLU A 75 -5.09 4.97 -8.88
C GLU A 75 -6.53 5.50 -8.86
N GLN A 76 -7.40 4.95 -8.00
CA GLN A 76 -8.78 5.41 -7.87
C GLN A 76 -8.85 6.83 -7.35
N VAL A 77 -8.10 7.13 -6.28
CA VAL A 77 -8.02 8.48 -5.72
C VAL A 77 -7.53 9.44 -6.80
N HIS A 78 -6.42 9.13 -7.47
CA HIS A 78 -5.86 9.98 -8.52
C HIS A 78 -6.86 10.31 -9.64
N GLN A 79 -7.56 9.29 -10.16
CA GLN A 79 -8.58 9.51 -11.20
C GLN A 79 -9.79 10.28 -10.68
N THR A 80 -10.15 10.11 -9.41
CA THR A 80 -11.27 10.84 -8.78
C THR A 80 -10.93 12.33 -8.63
N THR A 81 -9.72 12.66 -8.17
CA THR A 81 -9.26 14.05 -8.06
C THR A 81 -9.22 14.69 -9.44
N ARG A 82 -8.70 13.97 -10.44
CA ARG A 82 -8.63 14.45 -11.82
C ARG A 82 -10.02 14.68 -12.43
N GLU A 83 -10.99 13.82 -12.14
CA GLU A 83 -12.38 14.01 -12.56
C GLU A 83 -12.99 15.26 -11.90
N GLN A 84 -12.72 15.53 -10.61
CA GLN A 84 -13.20 16.72 -9.91
C GLN A 84 -12.58 18.01 -10.47
N GLU A 85 -11.26 18.02 -10.70
CA GLU A 85 -10.55 19.14 -11.34
C GLU A 85 -11.15 19.42 -12.72
N MET A 86 -11.37 18.38 -13.52
CA MET A 86 -11.97 18.49 -14.84
C MET A 86 -13.41 19.01 -14.79
N GLN A 87 -14.21 18.57 -13.83
CA GLN A 87 -15.57 19.07 -13.63
C GLN A 87 -15.59 20.54 -13.22
N GLU A 88 -14.67 20.98 -12.38
CA GLU A 88 -14.57 22.38 -11.97
C GLU A 88 -14.06 23.27 -13.12
N GLU A 89 -13.09 22.81 -13.91
CA GLU A 89 -12.67 23.49 -15.14
C GLU A 89 -13.84 23.63 -16.13
N ILE A 90 -14.60 22.56 -16.38
CA ILE A 90 -15.80 22.61 -17.23
C ILE A 90 -16.82 23.60 -16.67
N ARG A 91 -16.99 23.65 -15.35
CA ARG A 91 -17.93 24.58 -14.69
C ARG A 91 -17.49 26.03 -14.87
N LEU A 92 -16.20 26.32 -14.72
CA LEU A 92 -15.63 27.65 -14.95
C LEU A 92 -15.79 28.07 -16.41
N LEU A 93 -15.41 27.21 -17.36
CA LEU A 93 -15.56 27.48 -18.78
C LEU A 93 -17.03 27.69 -19.18
N LYS A 94 -17.98 26.93 -18.61
CA LYS A 94 -19.42 27.16 -18.82
C LYS A 94 -19.87 28.52 -18.31
N LYS A 95 -19.40 28.93 -17.13
CA LYS A 95 -19.72 30.24 -16.54
C LYS A 95 -19.15 31.38 -17.38
N GLU A 96 -17.94 31.23 -17.90
CA GLU A 96 -17.33 32.18 -18.84
C GLU A 96 -18.10 32.24 -20.16
N GLU A 97 -18.48 31.09 -20.72
CA GLU A 97 -19.30 31.00 -21.94
C GLU A 97 -20.65 31.71 -21.75
N GLU A 98 -21.35 31.48 -20.63
CA GLU A 98 -22.61 32.15 -20.30
C GLU A 98 -22.44 33.67 -20.17
N GLN A 99 -21.37 34.14 -19.53
CA GLN A 99 -21.08 35.57 -19.40
C GLN A 99 -20.80 36.22 -20.76
N GLU A 100 -20.04 35.57 -21.63
CA GLU A 100 -19.75 36.11 -22.97
C GLU A 100 -20.98 36.06 -23.89
N ILE A 101 -21.81 35.02 -23.81
CA ILE A 101 -23.11 34.98 -24.50
C ILE A 101 -24.02 36.11 -24.00
N GLN A 102 -24.05 36.36 -22.69
CA GLN A 102 -24.87 37.42 -22.11
C GLN A 102 -24.41 38.80 -22.58
N LYS A 103 -23.10 39.10 -22.56
CA LYS A 103 -22.53 40.34 -23.11
C LYS A 103 -22.86 40.50 -24.59
N LEU A 104 -22.72 39.44 -25.38
CA LEU A 104 -23.05 39.45 -26.81
C LEU A 104 -24.56 39.71 -27.03
N SER A 105 -25.42 39.13 -26.19
CA SER A 105 -26.87 39.33 -26.25
C SER A 105 -27.28 40.76 -25.86
N GLU A 106 -26.63 41.37 -24.88
CA GLU A 106 -26.86 42.75 -24.46
C GLU A 106 -26.39 43.75 -25.52
N LEU A 107 -25.24 43.48 -26.14
CA LEU A 107 -24.72 44.23 -27.29
C LEU A 107 -25.70 44.15 -28.48
N LYS A 108 -26.24 42.96 -28.77
CA LYS A 108 -27.26 42.76 -29.82
C LYS A 108 -28.59 43.44 -29.49
N LYS A 109 -29.03 43.42 -28.22
CA LYS A 109 -30.26 44.10 -27.77
C LYS A 109 -30.15 45.63 -27.84
N LYS A 110 -28.98 46.18 -27.50
CA LYS A 110 -28.72 47.63 -27.57
C LYS A 110 -28.67 48.18 -29.01
N SER A 111 -28.43 47.32 -30.01
CA SER A 111 -28.19 47.73 -31.40
C SER A 111 -29.30 47.35 -32.39
N GLN A 112 -30.28 46.54 -31.98
CA GLN A 112 -31.57 46.34 -32.68
C GLN A 112 -31.48 45.91 -34.16
N VAL A 113 -30.53 45.05 -34.56
CA VAL A 113 -30.47 44.48 -35.93
C VAL A 113 -30.00 43.02 -35.88
N GLN A 114 -30.72 42.13 -36.57
CA GLN A 114 -30.55 40.66 -36.47
C GLN A 114 -29.52 40.06 -37.45
N ASP A 115 -29.24 40.68 -38.61
CA ASP A 115 -28.24 40.15 -39.56
C ASP A 115 -27.39 41.28 -40.18
N PHE A 116 -26.16 41.45 -39.67
CA PHE A 116 -25.26 42.56 -40.02
C PHE A 116 -24.30 42.27 -41.18
N GLU A 117 -24.10 41.01 -41.58
CA GLU A 117 -23.19 40.63 -42.69
C GLU A 117 -23.72 41.10 -44.04
N ILE A 118 -25.01 40.91 -44.31
CA ILE A 118 -25.67 41.35 -45.56
C ILE A 118 -25.73 42.88 -45.63
N ALA A 119 -25.88 43.56 -44.48
CA ALA A 119 -25.85 45.03 -44.43
C ALA A 119 -24.43 45.59 -44.68
N TYR A 120 -23.38 44.82 -44.37
CA TYR A 120 -21.99 45.23 -44.55
C TYR A 120 -21.54 45.17 -46.01
N GLU A 121 -21.83 44.06 -46.70
CA GLU A 121 -21.50 43.92 -48.13
C GLU A 121 -22.20 44.99 -48.97
N ASN A 122 -23.48 45.26 -48.69
CA ASN A 122 -24.23 46.31 -49.37
C ASN A 122 -23.69 47.73 -49.13
N LEU A 123 -23.06 47.99 -47.97
CA LEU A 123 -22.50 49.30 -47.66
C LEU A 123 -21.10 49.49 -48.27
N GLN A 124 -20.28 48.43 -48.36
CA GLN A 124 -18.99 48.49 -49.04
C GLN A 124 -19.14 48.75 -50.53
N GLU A 125 -20.07 48.06 -51.19
CA GLU A 125 -20.34 48.25 -52.61
C GLU A 125 -20.82 49.68 -52.89
N LYS A 126 -21.71 50.22 -52.04
CA LYS A 126 -22.17 51.61 -52.14
C LYS A 126 -21.05 52.64 -51.94
N ASN A 127 -20.09 52.38 -51.05
CA ASN A 127 -18.97 53.30 -50.82
C ASN A 127 -17.98 53.28 -52.00
N ARG A 128 -17.69 52.09 -52.56
CA ARG A 128 -16.81 51.96 -53.72
C ARG A 128 -17.36 52.71 -54.94
N ILE A 129 -18.66 52.54 -55.22
CA ILE A 129 -19.34 53.27 -56.30
C ILE A 129 -19.27 54.79 -56.06
N ARG A 130 -19.42 55.24 -54.81
CA ARG A 130 -19.34 56.68 -54.47
C ARG A 130 -17.94 57.26 -54.76
N GLU A 131 -16.87 56.58 -54.37
CA GLU A 131 -15.49 57.04 -54.58
C GLU A 131 -15.12 57.12 -56.06
N GLU A 132 -15.49 56.11 -56.85
CA GLU A 132 -15.27 56.11 -58.31
C GLU A 132 -16.00 57.29 -58.99
N LYS A 133 -17.23 57.60 -58.56
CA LYS A 133 -17.98 58.74 -59.10
C LYS A 133 -17.42 60.09 -58.68
N GLN A 134 -16.90 60.21 -57.46
CA GLN A 134 -16.33 61.47 -56.97
C GLN A 134 -14.99 61.81 -57.64
N GLN A 135 -14.20 60.79 -58.01
CA GLN A 135 -13.00 60.98 -58.85
C GLN A 135 -13.37 61.43 -60.27
N GLN A 136 -14.43 60.87 -60.86
CA GLN A 136 -14.92 61.30 -62.18
C GLN A 136 -15.38 62.77 -62.18
N ILE A 137 -16.06 63.22 -61.14
CA ILE A 137 -16.51 64.62 -61.01
C ILE A 137 -15.32 65.58 -60.96
N LYS A 138 -14.29 65.30 -60.14
CA LYS A 138 -13.10 66.16 -60.03
C LYS A 138 -12.33 66.32 -61.35
N LEU A 139 -12.19 65.23 -62.11
CA LEU A 139 -11.54 65.28 -63.42
C LEU A 139 -12.32 66.13 -64.43
N LEU A 140 -13.65 66.09 -64.36
CA LEU A 140 -14.53 66.87 -65.23
C LEU A 140 -14.51 68.37 -64.88
N GLU A 141 -14.50 68.74 -63.59
CA GLU A 141 -14.39 70.13 -63.15
C GLU A 141 -13.08 70.78 -63.61
N ALA A 142 -11.97 70.03 -63.55
CA ALA A 142 -10.68 70.48 -64.08
C ALA A 142 -10.69 70.67 -65.61
N ALA A 143 -11.42 69.83 -66.34
CA ALA A 143 -11.54 69.95 -67.79
C ALA A 143 -12.44 71.13 -68.22
N ILE A 144 -13.51 71.41 -67.46
CA ILE A 144 -14.41 72.55 -67.71
C ILE A 144 -13.68 73.87 -67.46
N THR A 145 -12.94 73.99 -66.36
CA THR A 145 -12.21 75.22 -66.01
C THR A 145 -11.11 75.57 -67.01
N ALA A 146 -10.33 74.59 -67.48
CA ALA A 146 -9.33 74.80 -68.53
C ALA A 146 -9.95 75.28 -69.86
N ARG A 147 -11.20 74.88 -70.16
CA ARG A 147 -11.90 75.26 -71.39
C ARG A 147 -12.49 76.66 -71.36
N VAL A 148 -13.02 77.11 -70.22
CA VAL A 148 -13.53 78.49 -70.07
C VAL A 148 -12.39 79.48 -70.34
N GLN A 149 -11.19 79.22 -69.82
CA GLN A 149 -10.02 80.07 -70.04
C GLN A 149 -9.56 80.11 -71.51
N ASN A 150 -9.78 79.05 -72.29
CA ASN A 150 -9.44 79.04 -73.71
C ASN A 150 -10.48 79.77 -74.56
N LYS A 151 -11.76 79.70 -74.20
CA LYS A 151 -12.84 80.44 -74.87
C LYS A 151 -12.64 81.96 -74.73
N GLU A 152 -12.35 82.43 -73.52
CA GLU A 152 -12.10 83.86 -73.25
C GLU A 152 -10.91 84.41 -74.05
N LYS A 153 -9.83 83.62 -74.21
CA LYS A 153 -8.68 84.00 -75.06
C LYS A 153 -9.04 84.09 -76.54
N GLY A 154 -9.88 83.17 -77.02
CA GLY A 154 -10.35 83.16 -78.40
C GLY A 154 -11.23 84.37 -78.74
N GLU A 155 -12.15 84.74 -77.85
CA GLU A 155 -13.02 85.91 -78.03
C GLU A 155 -12.21 87.23 -78.10
N GLY A 156 -11.16 87.36 -77.28
CA GLY A 156 -10.27 88.52 -77.32
C GLY A 156 -9.52 88.69 -78.64
N LEU A 157 -9.06 87.60 -79.26
CA LEU A 157 -8.36 87.63 -80.55
C LEU A 157 -9.31 88.00 -81.70
N ILE A 158 -10.54 87.48 -81.68
CA ILE A 158 -11.56 87.79 -82.71
C ILE A 158 -11.94 89.28 -82.67
N GLN A 159 -12.07 89.87 -81.49
CA GLN A 159 -12.35 91.30 -81.34
C GLN A 159 -11.25 92.16 -81.96
N GLY A 160 -9.97 91.84 -81.69
CA GLY A 160 -8.82 92.57 -82.22
C GLY A 160 -8.75 92.55 -83.75
N ILE A 161 -9.00 91.40 -84.37
CA ILE A 161 -8.95 91.27 -85.83
C ILE A 161 -10.10 92.06 -86.51
N LYS A 162 -11.29 92.11 -85.89
CA LYS A 162 -12.43 92.90 -86.43
C LYS A 162 -12.12 94.39 -86.47
N GLU A 163 -11.46 94.91 -85.43
CA GLU A 163 -11.07 96.32 -85.37
C GLU A 163 -10.00 96.68 -86.42
N GLU A 164 -9.03 95.79 -86.65
CA GLU A 164 -7.99 96.00 -87.67
C GLU A 164 -8.55 95.92 -89.09
N LYS A 165 -9.43 94.97 -89.36
CA LYS A 165 -10.11 94.85 -90.66
C LYS A 165 -10.88 96.13 -91.00
N ALA A 166 -11.67 96.66 -90.06
CA ALA A 166 -12.43 97.90 -90.26
C ALA A 166 -11.52 99.11 -90.56
N ARG A 167 -10.36 99.21 -89.90
CA ARG A 167 -9.37 100.27 -90.19
C ARG A 167 -8.82 100.17 -91.62
N LEU A 168 -8.49 98.96 -92.06
CA LEU A 168 -7.94 98.75 -93.41
C LEU A 168 -8.98 99.05 -94.51
N GLU A 169 -10.24 98.68 -94.32
CA GLU A 169 -11.33 98.98 -95.27
C GLU A 169 -11.52 100.50 -95.46
N ILE A 170 -11.49 101.28 -94.37
CA ILE A 170 -11.53 102.75 -94.44
C ILE A 170 -10.34 103.31 -95.22
N THR A 171 -9.16 102.71 -95.06
CA THR A 171 -7.93 103.18 -95.72
C THR A 171 -7.94 102.86 -97.21
N LEU A 172 -8.43 101.69 -97.59
CA LEU A 172 -8.64 101.28 -98.97
C LEU A 172 -9.63 102.20 -99.68
N ALA A 173 -10.77 102.52 -99.05
CA ALA A 173 -11.78 103.42 -99.63
C ALA A 173 -11.22 104.82 -99.96
N LYS A 174 -10.39 105.38 -99.06
CA LYS A 174 -9.71 106.67 -99.28
C LYS A 174 -8.71 106.64 -100.44
N GLN A 175 -7.99 105.52 -100.59
CA GLN A 175 -7.02 105.34 -101.66
C GLN A 175 -7.73 105.21 -103.03
N THR A 176 -8.85 104.49 -103.09
CA THR A 176 -9.65 104.35 -104.32
C THR A 176 -10.27 105.66 -104.78
N GLU A 177 -10.84 106.46 -103.87
CA GLU A 177 -11.33 107.82 -104.22
C GLU A 177 -10.20 108.70 -104.77
N ARG A 178 -8.99 108.60 -104.19
CA ARG A 178 -7.84 109.39 -104.64
C ARG A 178 -7.36 109.00 -106.03
N ILE A 179 -7.46 107.71 -106.38
CA ILE A 179 -7.13 107.22 -107.72
C ILE A 179 -8.15 107.76 -108.74
N GLU A 180 -9.46 107.67 -108.47
CA GLU A 180 -10.49 108.20 -109.37
C GLU A 180 -10.36 109.71 -109.59
N GLU A 181 -10.01 110.47 -108.54
CA GLU A 181 -9.78 111.91 -108.61
C GLU A 181 -8.57 112.26 -109.49
N LEU A 182 -7.50 111.47 -109.40
CA LEU A 182 -6.29 111.65 -110.22
C LEU A 182 -6.52 111.21 -111.67
N GLU A 183 -7.28 110.14 -111.93
CA GLU A 183 -7.66 109.72 -113.27
C GLU A 183 -8.49 110.79 -113.99
N LYS A 184 -9.45 111.40 -113.30
CA LYS A 184 -10.20 112.56 -113.82
C LYS A 184 -9.30 113.76 -114.13
N GLN A 185 -8.29 114.03 -113.29
CA GLN A 185 -7.31 115.10 -113.55
C GLN A 185 -6.38 114.81 -114.73
N VAL A 186 -6.05 113.53 -114.99
CA VAL A 186 -5.26 113.12 -116.16
C VAL A 186 -6.08 113.26 -117.44
N GLN A 187 -7.36 112.86 -117.44
CA GLN A 187 -8.27 113.07 -118.58
C GLN A 187 -8.49 114.56 -118.89
N ALA A 188 -8.62 115.41 -117.88
CA ALA A 188 -8.83 116.86 -118.06
C ALA A 188 -7.58 117.61 -118.56
N LYS A 189 -6.36 117.10 -118.33
CA LYS A 189 -5.09 117.77 -118.73
C LYS A 189 -4.44 117.20 -120.00
N ALA A 190 -5.01 116.17 -120.61
CA ALA A 190 -4.57 115.62 -121.90
C ALA A 190 -4.89 116.54 -123.11
N GLY A 191 -5.67 117.61 -122.92
CA GLY A 191 -6.09 118.54 -123.99
C GLY A 191 -5.15 119.70 -124.32
N SER A 192 -4.13 120.00 -123.50
CA SER A 192 -3.11 121.00 -123.86
C SER A 192 -1.86 120.89 -122.99
N CYS A 193 -0.70 120.51 -123.55
CA CYS A 193 0.59 120.73 -122.91
C CYS A 193 1.71 120.84 -123.96
N LYS A 194 2.50 121.92 -123.89
CA LYS A 194 3.58 122.29 -124.82
C LYS A 194 4.92 121.58 -124.59
N GLU A 195 5.03 120.59 -123.70
CA GLU A 195 6.24 119.79 -123.48
C GLU A 195 5.90 118.33 -123.02
N PRO A 196 5.72 117.37 -123.95
CA PRO A 196 5.23 116.02 -123.63
C PRO A 196 6.26 115.11 -122.93
N GLU A 197 7.57 115.29 -123.14
CA GLU A 197 8.56 114.31 -122.70
C GLU A 197 8.93 114.34 -121.21
N LYS A 198 8.95 115.51 -120.57
CA LYS A 198 9.16 115.62 -119.11
C LYS A 198 7.93 115.14 -118.33
N ARG A 199 6.73 115.47 -118.83
CA ARG A 199 5.46 115.07 -118.19
C ARG A 199 5.20 113.57 -118.29
N CYS A 200 5.54 112.94 -119.42
CA CYS A 200 5.49 111.49 -119.57
C CYS A 200 6.45 110.75 -118.64
N ARG A 201 7.63 111.31 -118.33
CA ARG A 201 8.56 110.74 -117.33
C ARG A 201 8.01 110.83 -115.90
N GLU A 202 7.54 112.01 -115.48
CA GLU A 202 6.90 112.18 -114.17
C GLU A 202 5.67 111.29 -113.99
N LEU A 203 4.87 111.12 -115.04
CA LEU A 203 3.69 110.26 -115.00
C LEU A 203 4.09 108.79 -114.92
N ARG A 204 5.09 108.33 -115.69
CA ARG A 204 5.58 106.93 -115.60
C ARG A 204 6.14 106.59 -114.22
N GLU A 205 6.91 107.49 -113.60
CA GLU A 205 7.41 107.29 -112.23
C GLU A 205 6.28 107.21 -111.21
N LYS A 206 5.22 108.02 -111.37
CA LYS A 206 4.03 107.96 -110.50
C LYS A 206 3.23 106.69 -110.73
N THR A 207 3.05 106.24 -111.97
CA THR A 207 2.36 104.98 -112.28
C THR A 207 3.15 103.76 -111.79
N GLU A 208 4.47 103.77 -111.86
CA GLU A 208 5.31 102.71 -111.28
C GLU A 208 5.24 102.66 -109.76
N LYS A 209 5.23 103.80 -109.07
CA LYS A 209 5.04 103.85 -107.61
C LYS A 209 3.68 103.26 -107.22
N ILE A 210 2.60 103.67 -107.89
CA ILE A 210 1.26 103.16 -107.63
C ILE A 210 1.16 101.65 -107.94
N ARG A 211 1.82 101.15 -108.99
CA ARG A 211 1.87 99.71 -109.29
C ARG A 211 2.61 98.91 -108.21
N LYS A 212 3.68 99.46 -107.63
CA LYS A 212 4.38 98.82 -106.50
C LYS A 212 3.50 98.80 -105.25
N ASP A 213 2.85 99.92 -104.94
CA ASP A 213 1.93 100.03 -103.79
C ASP A 213 0.74 99.06 -103.95
N TYR A 214 0.16 98.95 -105.16
CA TYR A 214 -0.91 98.00 -105.44
C TYR A 214 -0.46 96.54 -105.28
N ALA A 215 0.75 96.18 -105.74
CA ALA A 215 1.27 94.84 -105.58
C ALA A 215 1.56 94.48 -104.11
N GLU A 216 1.99 95.44 -103.29
CA GLU A 216 2.15 95.25 -101.85
C GLU A 216 0.81 95.08 -101.14
N VAL A 217 -0.19 95.90 -101.48
CA VAL A 217 -1.56 95.76 -100.95
C VAL A 217 -2.18 94.43 -101.37
N GLN A 218 -1.97 93.98 -102.61
CA GLN A 218 -2.47 92.70 -103.09
C GLN A 218 -1.84 91.52 -102.34
N LYS A 219 -0.52 91.51 -102.14
CA LYS A 219 0.15 90.48 -101.33
C LYS A 219 -0.36 90.45 -99.89
N ARG A 220 -0.66 91.63 -99.33
CA ARG A 220 -1.19 91.75 -97.97
C ARG A 220 -2.65 91.30 -97.88
N ALA A 221 -3.45 91.58 -98.90
CA ALA A 221 -4.82 91.05 -99.00
C ALA A 221 -4.81 89.52 -99.06
N GLU A 222 -3.92 88.93 -99.89
CA GLU A 222 -3.78 87.48 -100.02
C GLU A 222 -3.38 86.80 -98.69
N SER A 223 -2.43 87.38 -97.93
CA SER A 223 -2.07 86.84 -96.60
C SER A 223 -3.23 86.91 -95.60
N LEU A 224 -3.99 88.01 -95.61
CA LEU A 224 -5.16 88.19 -94.74
C LEU A 224 -6.29 87.21 -95.09
N THR A 225 -6.51 86.88 -96.36
CA THR A 225 -7.49 85.83 -96.74
C THR A 225 -7.11 84.47 -96.15
N ARG A 226 -5.82 84.10 -96.16
CA ARG A 226 -5.36 82.83 -95.57
C ARG A 226 -5.55 82.79 -94.06
N GLU A 227 -5.36 83.92 -93.39
CA GLU A 227 -5.64 84.05 -91.95
C GLU A 227 -7.15 83.95 -91.66
N LEU A 228 -8.00 84.54 -92.51
CA LEU A 228 -9.46 84.44 -92.40
C LEU A 228 -9.95 83.00 -92.59
N GLU A 229 -9.38 82.27 -93.55
CA GLU A 229 -9.66 80.85 -93.76
C GLU A 229 -9.20 79.97 -92.58
N ALA A 230 -8.09 80.32 -91.91
CA ALA A 230 -7.64 79.61 -90.71
C ALA A 230 -8.62 79.84 -89.55
N VAL A 231 -8.99 81.09 -89.28
CA VAL A 231 -9.93 81.43 -88.19
C VAL A 231 -11.33 80.87 -88.43
N SER A 232 -11.79 80.81 -89.69
CA SER A 232 -13.08 80.18 -90.02
C SER A 232 -13.11 78.68 -89.70
N ARG A 233 -11.98 77.98 -89.87
CA ARG A 233 -11.84 76.57 -89.49
C ARG A 233 -11.88 76.38 -87.98
N ASP A 234 -11.23 77.28 -87.23
CA ASP A 234 -11.26 77.24 -85.77
C ASP A 234 -12.64 77.55 -85.20
N PHE A 235 -13.38 78.47 -85.83
CA PHE A 235 -14.77 78.77 -85.45
C PHE A 235 -15.70 77.57 -85.69
N ALA A 236 -15.60 76.91 -86.85
CA ALA A 236 -16.38 75.71 -87.16
C ALA A 236 -16.06 74.55 -86.19
N ALA A 237 -14.80 74.42 -85.75
CA ALA A 237 -14.42 73.47 -84.72
C ALA A 237 -15.02 73.83 -83.34
N GLY A 238 -15.14 75.11 -83.04
CA GLY A 238 -15.81 75.61 -81.83
C GLY A 238 -17.31 75.32 -81.79
N GLU A 239 -18.02 75.52 -82.89
CA GLU A 239 -19.45 75.20 -83.01
C GLU A 239 -19.71 73.69 -82.85
N ALA A 240 -18.95 72.84 -83.56
CA ALA A 240 -19.09 71.39 -83.45
C ALA A 240 -18.85 70.87 -82.02
N LEU A 241 -17.96 71.54 -81.26
CA LEU A 241 -17.71 71.19 -79.86
C LEU A 241 -18.85 71.63 -78.93
N LEU A 242 -19.52 72.75 -79.24
CA LEU A 242 -20.65 73.23 -78.47
C LEU A 242 -21.85 72.28 -78.59
N GLU A 243 -22.13 71.80 -79.81
CA GLU A 243 -23.15 70.77 -80.05
C GLU A 243 -22.85 69.47 -79.28
N ALA A 244 -21.59 69.05 -79.24
CA ALA A 244 -21.18 67.86 -78.47
C ALA A 244 -21.40 68.03 -76.95
N LEU A 245 -21.17 69.24 -76.42
CA LEU A 245 -21.38 69.54 -75.00
C LEU A 245 -22.86 69.59 -74.63
N GLU A 246 -23.71 70.15 -75.49
CA GLU A 246 -25.17 70.16 -75.29
C GLU A 246 -25.73 68.73 -75.28
N ALA A 247 -25.22 67.87 -76.16
CA ALA A 247 -25.58 66.45 -76.17
C ALA A 247 -25.13 65.71 -74.89
N GLU A 248 -23.93 65.99 -74.39
CA GLU A 248 -23.45 65.41 -73.12
C GLU A 248 -24.25 65.91 -71.90
N PHE A 249 -24.59 67.20 -71.86
CA PHE A 249 -25.42 67.77 -70.79
C PHE A 249 -26.79 67.08 -70.74
N CYS A 250 -27.46 66.94 -71.90
CA CYS A 250 -28.74 66.24 -71.98
C CYS A 250 -28.64 64.78 -71.52
N ARG A 251 -27.55 64.09 -71.86
CA ARG A 251 -27.32 62.70 -71.41
C ARG A 251 -27.16 62.62 -69.89
N LYS A 252 -26.39 63.53 -69.29
CA LYS A 252 -26.17 63.55 -67.83
C LYS A 252 -27.45 63.92 -67.06
N GLN A 253 -28.24 64.85 -67.59
CA GLN A 253 -29.52 65.22 -66.97
C GLN A 253 -30.50 64.04 -66.96
N LYS A 254 -30.53 63.23 -68.03
CA LYS A 254 -31.32 61.98 -68.05
C LYS A 254 -30.85 60.97 -67.00
N ILE A 255 -29.55 60.75 -66.85
CA ILE A 255 -29.00 59.83 -65.83
C ILE A 255 -29.36 60.30 -64.42
N LEU A 256 -29.30 61.61 -64.16
CA LEU A 256 -29.70 62.17 -62.87
C LEU A 256 -31.19 61.90 -62.60
N GLN A 257 -32.06 62.15 -63.58
CA GLN A 257 -33.50 61.87 -63.46
C GLN A 257 -33.80 60.38 -63.25
N GLU A 258 -33.14 59.48 -63.97
CA GLU A 258 -33.29 58.03 -63.80
C GLU A 258 -32.91 57.59 -62.37
N LYS A 259 -31.79 58.12 -61.85
CA LYS A 259 -31.35 57.81 -60.48
C LYS A 259 -32.27 58.42 -59.43
N MET A 260 -32.78 59.64 -59.63
CA MET A 260 -33.77 60.24 -58.73
C MET A 260 -35.06 59.41 -58.64
N GLN A 261 -35.51 58.83 -59.77
CA GLN A 261 -36.66 57.92 -59.77
C GLN A 261 -36.36 56.59 -59.05
N GLU A 262 -35.19 55.99 -59.27
CA GLU A 262 -34.77 54.74 -58.60
C GLU A 262 -34.79 54.87 -57.07
N TYR A 263 -34.36 56.03 -56.55
CA TYR A 263 -34.32 56.31 -55.11
C TYR A 263 -35.57 57.01 -54.56
N GLY A 264 -36.60 57.24 -55.39
CA GLY A 264 -37.89 57.83 -54.96
C GLY A 264 -37.80 59.29 -54.52
N ILE A 265 -36.87 60.06 -55.10
CA ILE A 265 -36.62 61.46 -54.74
C ILE A 265 -37.39 62.37 -55.71
N ALA A 266 -38.42 63.06 -55.19
CA ALA A 266 -39.33 63.87 -56.02
C ALA A 266 -38.75 65.25 -56.42
N GLU A 267 -37.81 65.78 -55.66
CA GLU A 267 -37.27 67.14 -55.85
C GLU A 267 -35.75 67.16 -55.64
N GLU A 268 -35.03 67.92 -56.47
CA GLU A 268 -33.56 68.04 -56.39
C GLU A 268 -33.09 68.71 -55.08
N SER A 269 -33.97 69.50 -54.46
CA SER A 269 -33.80 70.15 -53.14
C SER A 269 -33.63 69.14 -51.99
N TRP A 270 -34.16 67.92 -52.11
CA TRP A 270 -34.07 66.86 -51.09
C TRP A 270 -32.63 66.42 -50.83
N ILE A 271 -31.77 66.49 -51.86
CA ILE A 271 -30.34 66.16 -51.80
C ILE A 271 -29.59 67.17 -50.92
N VAL A 272 -29.99 68.45 -50.97
CA VAL A 272 -29.41 69.54 -50.19
C VAL A 272 -29.93 69.52 -48.74
N LEU A 273 -31.21 69.19 -48.54
CA LEU A 273 -31.87 69.21 -47.23
C LEU A 273 -31.46 68.06 -46.29
N TYR A 274 -31.08 66.91 -46.85
CA TYR A 274 -30.65 65.72 -46.09
C TYR A 274 -29.13 65.48 -46.15
N GLN A 275 -28.37 66.47 -46.62
CA GLN A 275 -26.91 66.46 -46.57
C GLN A 275 -26.45 66.54 -45.10
N ARG A 276 -26.32 65.38 -44.44
CA ARG A 276 -25.74 65.31 -43.09
C ARG A 276 -24.27 65.66 -43.16
N GLU A 277 -23.81 66.44 -42.18
CA GLU A 277 -22.39 66.78 -42.02
C GLU A 277 -21.53 65.50 -41.96
N GLU A 278 -20.45 65.50 -42.73
CA GLU A 278 -19.56 64.35 -42.93
C GLU A 278 -19.01 63.79 -41.59
N ASP A 279 -18.87 64.66 -40.59
CA ASP A 279 -18.42 64.33 -39.24
C ASP A 279 -19.40 63.43 -38.47
N GLN A 280 -20.71 63.63 -38.62
CA GLN A 280 -21.70 62.77 -37.95
C GLN A 280 -21.72 61.36 -38.57
N LEU A 281 -21.53 61.26 -39.89
CA LEU A 281 -21.39 59.98 -40.59
C LEU A 281 -20.09 59.26 -40.20
N LEU A 282 -18.99 60.00 -40.02
CA LEU A 282 -17.71 59.49 -39.52
C LEU A 282 -17.83 58.97 -38.08
N GLN A 283 -18.51 59.69 -37.19
CA GLN A 283 -18.76 59.24 -35.81
C GLN A 283 -19.61 57.98 -35.76
N LEU A 284 -20.69 57.92 -36.56
CA LEU A 284 -21.54 56.73 -36.63
C LEU A 284 -20.78 55.52 -37.20
N ARG A 285 -19.92 55.73 -38.21
CA ARG A 285 -19.03 54.69 -38.74
C ARG A 285 -18.07 54.17 -37.69
N LYS A 286 -17.42 55.04 -36.91
CA LYS A 286 -16.54 54.65 -35.81
C LYS A 286 -17.27 53.85 -34.72
N GLN A 287 -18.51 54.23 -34.40
CA GLN A 287 -19.33 53.47 -33.45
C GLN A 287 -19.71 52.08 -33.99
N ILE A 288 -20.03 51.97 -35.27
CA ILE A 288 -20.29 50.68 -35.93
C ILE A 288 -19.04 49.81 -35.96
N GLU A 289 -17.87 50.39 -36.25
CA GLU A 289 -16.60 49.68 -36.33
C GLU A 289 -16.13 49.16 -34.97
N THR A 290 -16.22 49.99 -33.93
CA THR A 290 -15.92 49.57 -32.54
C THR A 290 -16.89 48.49 -32.03
N TYR A 291 -18.18 48.59 -32.37
CA TYR A 291 -19.16 47.52 -32.09
C TYR A 291 -18.82 46.20 -32.81
N ARG A 292 -18.36 46.27 -34.07
CA ARG A 292 -17.94 45.09 -34.84
C ARG A 292 -16.71 44.42 -34.26
N GLU A 293 -15.68 45.21 -33.95
CA GLU A 293 -14.46 44.69 -33.34
C GLU A 293 -14.75 43.98 -32.02
N THR A 294 -15.63 44.56 -31.20
CA THR A 294 -16.01 43.94 -29.92
C THR A 294 -16.80 42.65 -30.13
N CYS A 295 -17.75 42.60 -31.07
CA CYS A 295 -18.48 41.36 -31.38
C CYS A 295 -17.57 40.25 -31.91
N MET A 296 -16.65 40.55 -32.83
CA MET A 296 -15.69 39.56 -33.34
C MET A 296 -14.77 39.04 -32.23
N LYS A 297 -14.24 39.91 -31.37
CA LYS A 297 -13.41 39.51 -30.22
C LYS A 297 -14.17 38.56 -29.28
N LEU A 298 -15.46 38.82 -29.04
CA LEU A 298 -16.30 37.97 -28.21
C LEU A 298 -16.63 36.62 -28.86
N GLN A 299 -16.88 36.58 -30.18
CA GLN A 299 -17.12 35.34 -30.91
C GLN A 299 -15.88 34.44 -30.96
N VAL A 300 -14.70 35.00 -31.25
CA VAL A 300 -13.44 34.24 -31.25
C VAL A 300 -13.17 33.65 -29.87
N ARG A 301 -13.38 34.43 -28.81
CA ARG A 301 -13.20 33.95 -27.43
C ARG A 301 -14.20 32.84 -27.07
N LEU A 302 -15.44 32.93 -27.52
CA LEU A 302 -16.43 31.86 -27.36
C LEU A 302 -16.03 30.57 -28.09
N GLU A 303 -15.53 30.69 -29.32
CA GLU A 303 -15.02 29.53 -30.07
C GLU A 303 -13.80 28.89 -29.41
N GLU A 304 -12.88 29.69 -28.87
CA GLU A 304 -11.72 29.21 -28.09
C GLU A 304 -12.16 28.44 -26.85
N ILE A 305 -13.09 28.99 -26.05
CA ILE A 305 -13.66 28.33 -24.87
C ILE A 305 -14.34 27.02 -25.26
N GLN A 306 -15.11 27.00 -26.36
CA GLN A 306 -15.76 25.79 -26.86
C GLN A 306 -14.77 24.73 -27.35
N LYS A 307 -13.67 25.14 -28.01
CA LYS A 307 -12.59 24.24 -28.41
C LYS A 307 -11.90 23.65 -27.19
N GLN A 308 -11.53 24.48 -26.20
CA GLN A 308 -10.96 24.01 -24.93
C GLN A 308 -11.90 23.01 -24.24
N ARG A 309 -13.21 23.26 -24.25
CA ARG A 309 -14.21 22.36 -23.69
C ARG A 309 -14.30 21.00 -24.41
N ARG A 310 -14.05 20.95 -25.73
CA ARG A 310 -14.07 19.72 -26.54
C ARG A 310 -12.78 18.90 -26.44
N VAL A 311 -11.66 19.54 -26.13
CA VAL A 311 -10.32 18.92 -26.09
C VAL A 311 -9.99 18.31 -24.72
N LEU A 312 -10.86 18.49 -23.71
CA LEU A 312 -10.65 17.88 -22.39
C LEU A 312 -10.52 16.36 -22.52
N PRO A 313 -9.42 15.78 -21.99
CA PRO A 313 -9.11 14.37 -22.15
C PRO A 313 -10.18 13.51 -21.47
N THR A 314 -10.71 12.54 -22.21
CA THR A 314 -11.53 11.46 -21.64
C THR A 314 -10.69 10.60 -20.71
N LEU A 315 -11.23 10.26 -19.53
CA LEU A 315 -10.61 9.33 -18.58
C LEU A 315 -10.25 8.01 -19.29
N GLU A 316 -8.97 7.62 -19.25
CA GLU A 316 -8.45 6.42 -19.92
C GLU A 316 -9.09 5.13 -19.38
N ILE A 317 -9.51 5.13 -18.11
CA ILE A 317 -10.18 4.01 -17.45
C ILE A 317 -11.42 4.54 -16.72
N PRO A 318 -12.62 3.99 -16.96
CA PRO A 318 -13.82 4.42 -16.24
C PRO A 318 -13.68 4.17 -14.74
N LEU A 319 -13.95 5.20 -13.93
CA LEU A 319 -13.87 5.16 -12.46
C LEU A 319 -14.68 4.00 -11.84
N LYS A 320 -15.75 3.55 -12.54
CA LYS A 320 -16.57 2.39 -12.16
C LYS A 320 -15.77 1.07 -12.15
N VAL A 321 -14.95 0.84 -13.17
CA VAL A 321 -14.13 -0.38 -13.31
C VAL A 321 -13.10 -0.45 -12.18
N LEU A 322 -12.51 0.69 -11.83
CA LEU A 322 -11.53 0.76 -10.74
C LEU A 322 -12.19 0.56 -9.37
N LYS A 323 -13.38 1.12 -9.13
CA LYS A 323 -14.18 0.87 -7.92
C LYS A 323 -14.55 -0.60 -7.77
N GLU A 324 -14.94 -1.26 -8.86
CA GLU A 324 -15.23 -2.69 -8.88
C GLU A 324 -13.98 -3.52 -8.59
N LYS A 325 -12.83 -3.14 -9.14
CA LYS A 325 -11.54 -3.80 -8.87
C LYS A 325 -11.10 -3.67 -7.41
N VAL A 326 -11.22 -2.49 -6.81
CA VAL A 326 -10.91 -2.28 -5.38
C VAL A 326 -11.84 -3.13 -4.52
N ARG A 327 -13.13 -3.15 -4.85
CA ARG A 327 -14.13 -3.96 -4.12
C ARG A 327 -13.85 -5.46 -4.22
N SER A 328 -13.51 -5.98 -5.41
CA SER A 328 -13.18 -7.41 -5.56
C SER A 328 -11.94 -7.79 -4.75
N LEU A 329 -10.91 -6.93 -4.76
CA LEU A 329 -9.70 -7.13 -3.95
C LEU A 329 -9.99 -7.04 -2.44
N GLU A 330 -10.93 -6.19 -2.01
CA GLU A 330 -11.39 -6.14 -0.63
C GLU A 330 -12.10 -7.42 -0.19
N GLU A 331 -12.98 -7.94 -1.03
CA GLU A 331 -13.71 -9.18 -0.77
C GLU A 331 -12.75 -10.38 -0.71
N GLU A 332 -11.78 -10.47 -1.63
CA GLU A 332 -10.72 -11.49 -1.61
C GLU A 332 -9.84 -11.40 -0.35
N ASN A 333 -9.43 -10.19 0.04
CA ASN A 333 -8.61 -9.97 1.22
C ASN A 333 -9.37 -10.29 2.52
N ALA A 334 -10.65 -9.94 2.58
CA ALA A 334 -11.52 -10.31 3.70
C ALA A 334 -11.70 -11.84 3.77
N GLY A 335 -11.85 -12.52 2.64
CA GLY A 335 -11.89 -13.98 2.54
C GLY A 335 -10.61 -14.62 3.08
N GLY A 336 -9.45 -14.21 2.55
CA GLY A 336 -8.15 -14.74 2.99
C GLY A 336 -7.86 -14.49 4.47
N ASN A 337 -8.24 -13.33 5.02
CA ASN A 337 -8.08 -13.05 6.45
C ASN A 337 -8.96 -13.96 7.35
N ARG A 338 -10.16 -14.31 6.90
CA ARG A 338 -11.02 -15.28 7.62
C ARG A 338 -10.39 -16.68 7.61
N GLU A 339 -9.89 -17.12 6.45
CA GLU A 339 -9.19 -18.39 6.33
C GLU A 339 -7.95 -18.43 7.22
N LEU A 340 -7.13 -17.37 7.19
CA LEU A 340 -5.97 -17.20 8.06
C LEU A 340 -6.35 -17.27 9.54
N GLY A 341 -7.43 -16.61 9.94
CA GLY A 341 -7.95 -16.66 11.31
C GLY A 341 -8.34 -18.08 11.74
N SER A 342 -9.06 -18.80 10.87
CA SER A 342 -9.44 -20.20 11.12
C SER A 342 -8.22 -21.12 11.26
N LEU A 343 -7.21 -20.89 10.42
CA LEU A 343 -5.98 -21.68 10.41
C LEU A 343 -5.12 -21.40 11.66
N LYS A 344 -5.02 -20.14 12.08
CA LYS A 344 -4.37 -19.74 13.34
C LYS A 344 -5.04 -20.37 14.55
N GLN A 345 -6.37 -20.45 14.56
CA GLN A 345 -7.10 -21.18 15.62
C GLN A 345 -6.77 -22.68 15.60
N GLN A 346 -6.82 -23.34 14.44
CA GLN A 346 -6.47 -24.76 14.32
C GLN A 346 -5.05 -25.05 14.82
N ILE A 347 -4.06 -24.23 14.42
CA ILE A 347 -2.68 -24.32 14.90
C ILE A 347 -2.65 -24.19 16.43
N CYS A 348 -3.29 -23.17 17.00
CA CYS A 348 -3.34 -22.96 18.45
C CYS A 348 -3.94 -24.17 19.19
N HIS A 349 -5.02 -24.76 18.69
CA HIS A 349 -5.61 -25.96 19.25
C HIS A 349 -4.65 -27.16 19.19
N LEU A 350 -4.00 -27.38 18.05
CA LEU A 350 -3.00 -28.46 17.88
C LEU A 350 -1.80 -28.27 18.81
N THR A 351 -1.28 -27.05 18.95
CA THR A 351 -0.16 -26.75 19.84
C THR A 351 -0.52 -27.00 21.31
N LYS A 352 -1.75 -26.64 21.71
CA LYS A 352 -2.25 -26.94 23.07
C LYS A 352 -2.38 -28.43 23.32
N ALA A 353 -2.96 -29.17 22.37
CA ALA A 353 -3.10 -30.63 22.47
C ALA A 353 -1.74 -31.34 22.55
N LEU A 354 -0.74 -30.89 21.77
CA LEU A 354 0.63 -31.41 21.85
C LEU A 354 1.27 -31.13 23.22
N LYS A 355 1.11 -29.92 23.77
CA LYS A 355 1.63 -29.58 25.10
C LYS A 355 0.99 -30.40 26.22
N GLU A 356 -0.32 -30.61 26.17
CA GLU A 356 -1.02 -31.47 27.14
C GLU A 356 -0.53 -32.91 27.04
N LYS A 357 -0.34 -33.41 25.82
CA LYS A 357 0.19 -34.74 25.59
C LYS A 357 1.62 -34.90 26.12
N GLU A 358 2.49 -33.92 25.92
CA GLU A 358 3.87 -33.95 26.46
C GLU A 358 3.88 -34.04 28.00
N LYS A 359 2.99 -33.31 28.68
CA LYS A 359 2.83 -33.40 30.14
C LYS A 359 2.42 -34.81 30.57
N LEU A 360 1.40 -35.37 29.92
CA LEU A 360 0.94 -36.73 30.23
C LEU A 360 2.03 -37.78 29.95
N GLU A 361 2.84 -37.60 28.90
CA GLU A 361 3.99 -38.48 28.62
C GLU A 361 5.06 -38.38 29.72
N THR A 362 5.29 -37.19 30.29
CA THR A 362 6.23 -37.04 31.42
C THR A 362 5.71 -37.71 32.69
N GLU A 363 4.43 -37.51 33.04
CA GLU A 363 3.80 -38.17 34.19
C GLU A 363 3.81 -39.69 34.03
N GLN A 364 3.52 -40.19 32.83
CA GLN A 364 3.56 -41.62 32.53
C GLN A 364 4.96 -42.20 32.76
N LYS A 365 6.04 -41.50 32.35
CA LYS A 365 7.41 -41.95 32.59
C LYS A 365 7.74 -42.04 34.08
N GLU A 366 7.31 -41.07 34.88
CA GLU A 366 7.51 -41.11 36.33
C GLU A 366 6.78 -42.28 36.99
N ILE A 367 5.56 -42.58 36.56
CA ILE A 367 4.79 -43.72 37.06
C ILE A 367 5.46 -45.03 36.69
N LEU A 368 5.92 -45.18 35.44
CA LEU A 368 6.65 -46.37 34.99
C LEU A 368 7.93 -46.57 35.81
N HIS A 369 8.70 -45.51 36.05
CA HIS A 369 9.90 -45.59 36.88
C HIS A 369 9.61 -46.06 38.31
N LYS A 370 8.52 -45.56 38.92
CA LYS A 370 8.07 -46.03 40.24
C LYS A 370 7.64 -47.50 40.22
N LEU A 371 6.99 -47.95 39.15
CA LEU A 371 6.60 -49.35 38.98
C LEU A 371 7.84 -50.25 38.84
N ASP A 372 8.87 -49.81 38.12
CA ASP A 372 10.13 -50.55 38.00
C ASP A 372 10.80 -50.74 39.37
N ILE A 373 10.88 -49.68 40.18
CA ILE A 373 11.42 -49.75 41.56
C ILE A 373 10.59 -50.73 42.41
N LEU A 374 9.26 -50.68 42.30
CA LEU A 374 8.37 -51.59 43.03
C LEU A 374 8.56 -53.04 42.58
N ALA A 375 8.78 -53.29 41.29
CA ALA A 375 9.07 -54.62 40.76
C ALA A 375 10.42 -55.15 41.27
N GLU A 376 11.45 -54.31 41.34
CA GLU A 376 12.73 -54.67 41.96
C GLU A 376 12.57 -55.01 43.44
N LEU A 377 11.82 -54.20 44.19
CA LEU A 377 11.50 -54.47 45.60
C LEU A 377 10.75 -55.80 45.73
N GLU A 378 9.72 -56.06 44.90
CA GLU A 378 9.01 -57.34 44.88
C GLU A 378 9.97 -58.51 44.64
N GLY A 379 10.95 -58.33 43.74
CA GLY A 379 12.01 -59.30 43.49
C GLY A 379 12.90 -59.58 44.70
N LEU A 380 13.17 -58.57 45.54
CA LEU A 380 13.91 -58.73 46.79
C LEU A 380 13.08 -59.43 47.88
N PHE A 381 11.77 -59.21 47.90
CA PHE A 381 10.83 -59.89 48.79
C PHE A 381 10.46 -61.31 48.33
N ARG A 382 10.78 -61.69 47.08
CA ARG A 382 10.60 -63.06 46.58
C ARG A 382 11.63 -64.01 47.20
N GLY A 383 11.15 -65.01 47.93
CA GLY A 383 11.95 -66.04 48.60
C GLY A 383 12.24 -65.73 50.07
N LYS A 384 13.13 -66.51 50.71
CA LYS A 384 13.54 -66.30 52.11
C LYS A 384 14.57 -65.19 52.28
N ARG A 385 14.95 -64.45 51.24
CA ARG A 385 16.08 -63.49 51.26
C ARG A 385 15.89 -62.34 52.26
N PHE A 386 14.69 -61.77 52.34
CA PHE A 386 14.41 -60.75 53.35
C PHE A 386 14.41 -61.33 54.78
N VAL A 387 13.82 -62.52 54.94
CA VAL A 387 13.83 -63.23 56.23
C VAL A 387 15.26 -63.58 56.64
N GLU A 388 16.10 -64.07 55.73
CA GLU A 388 17.53 -64.35 55.94
C GLU A 388 18.31 -63.08 56.31
N TYR A 389 18.07 -61.96 55.62
CA TYR A 389 18.68 -60.67 55.94
C TYR A 389 18.33 -60.22 57.36
N VAL A 390 17.05 -60.28 57.73
CA VAL A 390 16.57 -59.92 59.07
C VAL A 390 17.10 -60.91 60.13
N SER A 391 17.09 -62.22 59.83
CA SER A 391 17.60 -63.27 60.72
C SER A 391 19.09 -63.14 60.97
N ARG A 392 19.89 -62.78 59.96
CA ARG A 392 21.33 -62.51 60.10
C ARG A 392 21.57 -61.36 61.09
N TYR A 393 20.85 -60.25 60.92
CA TYR A 393 20.94 -59.12 61.84
C TYR A 393 20.58 -59.51 63.28
N TYR A 394 19.52 -60.32 63.46
CA TYR A 394 19.15 -60.81 64.80
C TYR A 394 20.19 -61.75 65.40
N LEU A 395 20.73 -62.66 64.61
CA LEU A 395 21.72 -63.62 65.07
C LEU A 395 23.03 -62.94 65.45
N GLU A 396 23.49 -61.95 64.67
CA GLU A 396 24.65 -61.09 65.03
C GLU A 396 24.41 -60.36 66.37
N TYR A 397 23.21 -59.80 66.57
CA TYR A 397 22.87 -59.12 67.82
C TYR A 397 22.86 -60.06 69.03
N VAL A 398 22.17 -61.21 68.93
CA VAL A 398 22.10 -62.20 70.02
C VAL A 398 23.48 -62.74 70.35
N SER A 399 24.34 -62.95 69.35
CA SER A 399 25.70 -63.45 69.55
C SER A 399 26.57 -62.44 70.29
N ARG A 400 26.39 -61.14 70.03
CA ARG A 400 27.09 -60.08 70.75
C ARG A 400 26.71 -60.03 72.24
N GLU A 401 25.42 -60.19 72.56
CA GLU A 401 24.96 -60.25 73.96
C GLU A 401 25.46 -61.52 74.66
N ALA A 402 25.43 -62.66 73.95
CA ALA A 402 25.96 -63.92 74.45
C ALA A 402 27.47 -63.88 74.70
N ASN A 403 28.23 -63.16 73.88
CA ASN A 403 29.66 -62.94 74.06
C ASN A 403 29.99 -62.25 75.39
N VAL A 404 29.16 -61.29 75.83
CA VAL A 404 29.36 -60.59 77.12
C VAL A 404 29.24 -61.59 78.27
N GLN A 405 28.19 -62.40 78.26
CA GLN A 405 27.94 -63.43 79.28
C GLN A 405 29.03 -64.52 79.27
N LEU A 406 29.44 -64.98 78.09
CA LEU A 406 30.48 -66.00 77.97
C LEU A 406 31.84 -65.49 78.49
N LYS A 407 32.17 -64.23 78.23
CA LYS A 407 33.40 -63.61 78.75
C LYS A 407 33.39 -63.51 80.27
N GLU A 408 32.26 -63.13 80.87
CA GLU A 408 32.13 -63.13 82.34
C GLU A 408 32.30 -64.55 82.90
N MET A 409 31.59 -65.53 82.34
CA MET A 409 31.64 -66.93 82.81
C MET A 409 33.02 -67.59 82.69
N THR A 410 33.79 -67.21 81.68
CA THR A 410 35.10 -67.83 81.36
C THR A 410 36.29 -67.00 81.83
N GLY A 411 36.06 -65.91 82.58
CA GLY A 411 37.12 -64.99 83.02
C GLY A 411 37.85 -64.31 81.85
N GLY A 412 37.16 -64.11 80.72
CA GLY A 412 37.71 -63.53 79.49
C GLY A 412 38.46 -64.50 78.58
N SER A 413 38.47 -65.80 78.90
CA SER A 413 39.20 -66.82 78.13
C SER A 413 38.59 -67.10 76.75
N TYR A 414 37.26 -66.99 76.63
CA TYR A 414 36.54 -67.27 75.39
C TYR A 414 35.63 -66.10 74.98
N GLY A 415 35.49 -65.90 73.68
CA GLY A 415 34.51 -65.00 73.09
C GLY A 415 33.63 -65.71 72.07
N LEU A 416 32.40 -65.23 71.89
CA LEU A 416 31.45 -65.74 70.90
C LEU A 416 31.26 -64.72 69.77
N GLU A 417 31.42 -65.16 68.54
CA GLU A 417 31.27 -64.36 67.32
C GLU A 417 30.46 -65.15 66.27
N THR A 418 30.09 -64.48 65.19
CA THR A 418 29.38 -65.09 64.05
C THR A 418 30.16 -64.86 62.77
N ASP A 419 30.17 -65.85 61.89
CA ASP A 419 30.86 -65.77 60.59
C ASP A 419 30.14 -64.91 59.53
N GLY A 420 28.98 -64.35 59.88
CA GLY A 420 28.08 -63.62 58.98
C GLY A 420 27.19 -64.52 58.12
N ASN A 421 27.46 -65.82 58.03
CA ASN A 421 26.63 -66.79 57.30
C ASN A 421 25.71 -67.60 58.24
N GLY A 422 25.65 -67.22 59.51
CA GLY A 422 24.75 -67.84 60.50
C GLY A 422 25.41 -68.89 61.37
N LEU A 423 26.73 -69.08 61.31
CA LEU A 423 27.46 -70.02 62.15
C LEU A 423 28.15 -69.31 63.32
N PHE A 424 28.13 -69.96 64.48
CA PHE A 424 28.82 -69.49 65.68
C PHE A 424 30.29 -69.88 65.66
N ILE A 425 31.15 -68.91 65.94
CA ILE A 425 32.60 -69.03 66.06
C ILE A 425 32.99 -68.71 67.49
N ILE A 426 33.92 -69.48 68.04
CA ILE A 426 34.54 -69.19 69.34
C ILE A 426 35.90 -68.56 69.11
N ARG A 427 36.16 -67.43 69.77
CA ARG A 427 37.48 -66.83 69.84
C ARG A 427 38.17 -67.28 71.13
N ASP A 428 39.29 -67.96 70.99
CA ASP A 428 40.08 -68.50 72.10
C ASP A 428 41.21 -67.52 72.48
N TYR A 429 41.02 -66.77 73.56
CA TYR A 429 41.98 -65.77 74.03
C TYR A 429 43.15 -66.40 74.79
N LYS A 430 43.03 -67.64 75.28
CA LYS A 430 44.18 -68.37 75.87
C LYS A 430 45.22 -68.70 74.81
N ASN A 431 44.77 -69.00 73.60
CA ASN A 431 45.62 -69.34 72.45
C ASN A 431 45.88 -68.14 71.51
N GLY A 432 45.99 -66.92 72.05
CA GLY A 432 46.36 -65.74 71.27
C GLY A 432 45.23 -65.14 70.42
N GLY A 433 43.97 -65.51 70.68
CA GLY A 433 42.80 -64.94 70.01
C GLY A 433 42.38 -65.66 68.72
N VAL A 434 42.77 -66.93 68.55
CA VAL A 434 42.42 -67.71 67.36
C VAL A 434 40.93 -68.03 67.33
N SER A 435 40.31 -67.87 66.16
CA SER A 435 38.92 -68.24 65.92
C SER A 435 38.81 -69.74 65.57
N ARG A 436 37.99 -70.47 66.32
CA ARG A 436 37.73 -71.90 66.14
C ARG A 436 36.23 -72.19 66.03
N PRO A 437 35.81 -73.23 65.29
CA PRO A 437 34.42 -73.66 65.27
C PRO A 437 33.94 -74.06 66.67
N ALA A 438 32.68 -73.74 67.00
CA ALA A 438 32.09 -74.09 68.29
C ALA A 438 32.08 -75.61 68.58
N SER A 439 32.20 -76.46 67.55
CA SER A 439 32.29 -77.93 67.68
C SER A 439 33.60 -78.42 68.30
N THR A 440 34.59 -77.55 68.49
CA THR A 440 35.92 -77.90 69.04
C THR A 440 36.03 -77.67 70.55
N LEU A 441 34.96 -77.19 71.19
CA LEU A 441 34.88 -76.94 72.63
C LEU A 441 34.86 -78.24 73.43
N SER A 442 35.41 -78.23 74.65
CA SER A 442 35.22 -79.32 75.61
C SER A 442 33.78 -79.39 76.13
N GLY A 443 33.41 -80.46 76.84
CA GLY A 443 32.05 -80.62 77.39
C GLY A 443 31.61 -79.44 78.27
N GLY A 444 32.45 -79.03 79.22
CA GLY A 444 32.18 -77.87 80.09
C GLY A 444 32.17 -76.53 79.35
N GLU A 445 33.04 -76.35 78.34
CA GLU A 445 33.07 -75.13 77.53
C GLU A 445 31.84 -75.00 76.63
N THR A 446 31.38 -76.11 76.06
CA THR A 446 30.15 -76.16 75.26
C THR A 446 28.93 -75.80 76.09
N PHE A 447 28.90 -76.27 77.35
CA PHE A 447 27.84 -75.91 78.30
C PHE A 447 27.82 -74.40 78.58
N MET A 448 28.97 -73.80 78.90
CA MET A 448 29.07 -72.35 79.13
C MET A 448 28.68 -71.52 77.91
N ALA A 449 29.11 -71.91 76.70
CA ALA A 449 28.74 -71.23 75.46
C ALA A 449 27.24 -71.32 75.17
N SER A 450 26.64 -72.50 75.39
CA SER A 450 25.20 -72.72 75.21
C SER A 450 24.37 -71.97 76.25
N LEU A 451 24.83 -71.93 77.50
CA LEU A 451 24.20 -71.16 78.58
C LEU A 451 24.24 -69.66 78.26
N ALA A 452 25.40 -69.12 77.90
CA ALA A 452 25.54 -67.71 77.53
C ALA A 452 24.61 -67.32 76.36
N LEU A 453 24.47 -68.19 75.36
CA LEU A 453 23.55 -67.99 74.24
C LEU A 453 22.08 -68.05 74.67
N ALA A 454 21.70 -69.02 75.52
CA ALA A 454 20.36 -69.15 76.05
C ALA A 454 19.95 -67.93 76.90
N LEU A 455 20.88 -67.39 77.70
CA LEU A 455 20.67 -66.19 78.51
C LEU A 455 20.52 -64.92 77.66
N ALA A 456 21.33 -64.77 76.62
CA ALA A 456 21.22 -63.66 75.68
C ALA A 456 19.91 -63.70 74.90
N LEU A 457 19.50 -64.89 74.44
CA LEU A 457 18.23 -65.08 73.74
C LEU A 457 17.04 -64.76 74.66
N SER A 458 17.07 -65.27 75.90
CA SER A 458 16.05 -65.00 76.92
C SER A 458 15.92 -63.49 77.22
N SER A 459 17.05 -62.81 77.40
CA SER A 459 17.09 -61.36 77.63
C SER A 459 16.52 -60.57 76.45
N GLN A 460 16.82 -60.99 75.21
CA GLN A 460 16.34 -60.31 74.00
C GLN A 460 14.84 -60.50 73.76
N ILE A 461 14.30 -61.71 73.99
CA ILE A 461 12.86 -61.97 73.90
C ILE A 461 12.10 -61.11 74.91
N GLN A 462 12.68 -60.92 76.11
CA GLN A 462 12.08 -60.12 77.17
C GLN A 462 12.06 -58.61 76.84
N MET A 463 13.13 -58.05 76.27
CA MET A 463 13.18 -56.63 75.86
C MET A 463 12.09 -56.25 74.86
N LYS A 464 11.68 -57.21 74.02
CA LYS A 464 10.64 -56.98 72.99
C LYS A 464 9.21 -57.18 73.48
N GLY A 465 9.00 -57.58 74.73
CA GLY A 465 7.67 -57.69 75.34
C GLY A 465 6.75 -58.76 74.72
N ALA A 466 7.27 -59.66 73.88
CA ALA A 466 6.46 -60.60 73.10
C ALA A 466 5.93 -61.79 73.92
N ALA A 467 6.60 -62.13 75.03
CA ALA A 467 6.11 -62.98 76.13
C ALA A 467 7.16 -62.95 77.25
N PRO A 468 6.80 -62.70 78.53
CA PRO A 468 7.75 -62.90 79.62
C PRO A 468 8.06 -64.40 79.76
N LEU A 469 9.31 -64.79 79.58
CA LEU A 469 9.79 -66.12 79.98
C LEU A 469 9.90 -66.13 81.51
N GLU A 470 8.87 -66.63 82.18
CA GLU A 470 8.76 -66.63 83.64
C GLU A 470 9.56 -67.76 84.30
N PHE A 471 9.81 -68.86 83.57
CA PHE A 471 10.51 -70.05 84.06
C PHE A 471 11.58 -70.56 83.08
N PHE A 472 12.77 -70.86 83.58
CA PHE A 472 13.92 -71.38 82.82
C PHE A 472 14.46 -72.64 83.49
N PHE A 473 14.52 -73.77 82.78
CA PHE A 473 15.07 -75.03 83.29
C PHE A 473 16.45 -75.30 82.72
N LEU A 474 17.38 -75.66 83.59
CA LEU A 474 18.70 -76.17 83.25
C LEU A 474 18.78 -77.62 83.69
N ASP A 475 18.89 -78.52 82.73
CA ASP A 475 19.01 -79.95 82.98
C ASP A 475 20.47 -80.38 82.82
N GLU A 476 21.02 -81.02 83.85
CA GLU A 476 22.30 -81.74 83.90
C GLU A 476 23.37 -81.28 82.89
N GLY A 477 24.25 -80.39 83.35
CA GLY A 477 25.45 -79.97 82.60
C GLY A 477 26.55 -79.39 83.47
N PHE A 478 26.36 -79.41 84.78
CA PHE A 478 27.27 -78.82 85.74
C PHE A 478 28.36 -79.78 86.24
N GLY A 479 28.15 -81.10 86.12
CA GLY A 479 29.13 -82.11 86.54
C GLY A 479 30.39 -82.18 85.67
N THR A 480 30.39 -81.51 84.51
CA THR A 480 31.56 -81.38 83.63
C THR A 480 32.33 -80.06 83.83
N LEU A 481 31.90 -79.23 84.79
CA LEU A 481 32.57 -77.99 85.14
C LEU A 481 33.53 -78.23 86.32
N ASP A 482 34.65 -77.53 86.31
CA ASP A 482 35.51 -77.41 87.47
C ASP A 482 34.89 -76.48 88.53
N GLU A 483 35.32 -76.61 89.79
CA GLU A 483 34.78 -75.82 90.92
C GLU A 483 34.82 -74.31 90.67
N SER A 484 35.88 -73.82 90.01
CA SER A 484 36.06 -72.39 89.72
C SER A 484 35.06 -71.86 88.69
N CYS A 485 34.80 -72.62 87.62
CA CYS A 485 33.78 -72.24 86.63
C CYS A 485 32.36 -72.43 87.18
N LEU A 486 32.13 -73.45 88.01
CA LEU A 486 30.82 -73.67 88.66
C LEU A 486 30.42 -72.46 89.51
N GLU A 487 31.37 -71.89 90.25
CA GLU A 487 31.14 -70.70 91.07
C GLU A 487 30.69 -69.48 90.25
N VAL A 488 31.37 -69.19 89.14
CA VAL A 488 31.04 -68.06 88.27
C VAL A 488 29.69 -68.25 87.57
N VAL A 489 29.39 -69.50 87.15
CA VAL A 489 28.09 -69.83 86.56
C VAL A 489 26.96 -69.66 87.58
N MET A 490 27.15 -70.08 88.83
CA MET A 490 26.16 -69.89 89.89
C MET A 490 25.94 -68.40 90.18
N GLU A 491 26.98 -67.57 90.22
CA GLU A 491 26.85 -66.11 90.38
C GLU A 491 26.04 -65.49 89.22
N ALA A 492 26.27 -65.93 87.98
CA ALA A 492 25.51 -65.47 86.82
C ALA A 492 24.02 -65.87 86.90
N LEU A 493 23.71 -67.09 87.35
CA LEU A 493 22.33 -67.56 87.56
C LEU A 493 21.63 -66.82 88.71
N GLU A 494 22.34 -66.48 89.78
CA GLU A 494 21.82 -65.67 90.88
C GLU A 494 21.49 -64.24 90.45
N LYS A 495 22.34 -63.60 89.64
CA LYS A 495 22.07 -62.28 89.05
C LYS A 495 20.76 -62.27 88.23
N ILE A 496 20.41 -63.40 87.63
CA ILE A 496 19.18 -63.57 86.84
C ILE A 496 17.95 -63.74 87.75
N ARG A 497 18.07 -64.41 88.90
CA ARG A 497 16.99 -64.67 89.88
C ARG A 497 16.30 -63.37 90.36
N ASN A 498 17.04 -62.26 90.44
CA ASN A 498 16.57 -61.00 91.04
C ASN A 498 15.49 -60.23 90.25
N ARG A 499 15.03 -60.73 89.08
CA ARG A 499 14.07 -60.01 88.20
C ARG A 499 12.88 -60.87 87.79
N LYS A 500 11.89 -61.13 88.66
CA LYS A 500 10.63 -61.85 88.32
C LYS A 500 10.82 -63.16 87.52
N ARG A 501 11.93 -63.86 87.75
CA ARG A 501 12.35 -65.05 86.98
C ARG A 501 12.54 -66.21 87.95
N SER A 502 12.02 -67.38 87.61
CA SER A 502 12.31 -68.63 88.31
C SER A 502 13.24 -69.49 87.47
N VAL A 503 14.42 -69.80 88.02
CA VAL A 503 15.39 -70.72 87.40
C VAL A 503 15.31 -72.05 88.13
N GLY A 504 14.94 -73.11 87.41
CA GLY A 504 14.98 -74.49 87.90
C GLY A 504 16.26 -75.18 87.43
N ILE A 505 16.96 -75.84 88.35
CA ILE A 505 18.21 -76.56 88.07
C ILE A 505 18.02 -78.02 88.45
N ILE A 506 18.32 -78.93 87.53
CA ILE A 506 18.36 -80.38 87.75
C ILE A 506 19.82 -80.79 87.76
N THR A 507 20.30 -81.32 88.89
CA THR A 507 21.70 -81.68 89.07
C THR A 507 21.91 -82.76 90.10
N HIS A 508 22.92 -83.61 89.88
CA HIS A 508 23.46 -84.58 90.84
C HIS A 508 24.70 -84.08 91.59
N VAL A 509 25.11 -82.82 91.38
CA VAL A 509 26.32 -82.20 91.94
C VAL A 509 26.01 -81.65 93.33
N GLU A 510 26.65 -82.19 94.37
CA GLU A 510 26.38 -81.82 95.77
C GLU A 510 26.78 -80.35 96.07
N GLU A 511 27.77 -79.81 95.36
CA GLU A 511 28.22 -78.42 95.48
C GLU A 511 27.14 -77.40 95.11
N ILE A 512 26.25 -77.75 94.17
CA ILE A 512 25.13 -76.89 93.77
C ILE A 512 24.00 -76.95 94.81
N LYS A 513 23.76 -78.14 95.35
CA LYS A 513 22.80 -78.38 96.44
C LYS A 513 23.17 -77.59 97.71
N ALA A 514 24.45 -77.32 97.94
CA ALA A 514 24.85 -76.48 99.07
C ALA A 514 24.52 -74.98 98.87
N ARG A 515 24.35 -74.51 97.62
CA ARG A 515 24.18 -73.08 97.29
C ARG A 515 22.73 -72.66 97.03
N ILE A 516 21.87 -73.58 96.63
CA ILE A 516 20.47 -73.30 96.33
C ILE A 516 19.63 -73.51 97.62
N PRO A 517 18.77 -72.57 98.03
CA PRO A 517 18.05 -72.70 99.31
C PRO A 517 16.85 -73.68 99.27
N MET A 518 16.34 -74.02 98.09
CA MET A 518 15.16 -74.88 97.94
C MET A 518 15.46 -76.05 97.02
N HIS A 519 15.26 -77.27 97.54
CA HIS A 519 15.55 -78.51 96.84
C HIS A 519 14.30 -79.36 96.65
N LEU A 520 14.20 -79.96 95.46
CA LEU A 520 13.29 -81.06 95.19
C LEU A 520 14.14 -82.33 95.09
N ILE A 521 14.26 -83.08 96.19
CA ILE A 521 15.10 -84.27 96.25
C ILE A 521 14.31 -85.46 95.73
N VAL A 522 14.86 -86.15 94.74
CA VAL A 522 14.30 -87.37 94.17
C VAL A 522 15.09 -88.56 94.72
N GLU A 523 14.45 -89.37 95.56
CA GLU A 523 15.03 -90.60 96.09
C GLU A 523 14.75 -91.77 95.13
N PRO A 524 15.78 -92.57 94.75
CA PRO A 524 15.59 -93.70 93.85
C PRO A 524 14.72 -94.78 94.48
N ALA A 525 13.98 -95.51 93.64
CA ALA A 525 13.14 -96.62 94.06
C ALA A 525 13.93 -97.70 94.80
N ARG A 526 13.45 -98.12 95.99
CA ARG A 526 14.00 -99.27 96.73
C ARG A 526 13.27 -100.54 96.28
N LEU A 527 14.02 -101.63 96.02
CA LEU A 527 13.44 -102.89 95.56
C LEU A 527 12.39 -103.38 96.57
N GLY A 528 11.13 -103.44 96.13
CA GLY A 528 9.99 -103.93 96.93
C GLY A 528 9.11 -102.86 97.58
N GLU A 529 9.44 -101.55 97.52
CA GLU A 529 8.69 -100.48 98.21
C GLU A 529 8.04 -99.41 97.27
N GLY A 530 7.98 -99.66 95.96
CA GLY A 530 7.34 -98.75 94.98
C GLY A 530 8.33 -97.91 94.16
N GLY A 531 7.82 -96.91 93.42
CA GLY A 531 8.61 -96.03 92.53
C GLY A 531 9.44 -94.96 93.26
N SER A 532 10.15 -94.11 92.49
CA SER A 532 10.93 -92.99 93.04
C SER A 532 10.05 -92.05 93.87
N LYS A 533 10.56 -91.63 95.04
CA LYS A 533 9.86 -90.71 95.95
C LYS A 533 10.46 -89.32 95.83
N VAL A 534 9.63 -88.29 95.98
CA VAL A 534 10.08 -86.91 95.90
C VAL A 534 9.77 -86.22 97.23
N ARG A 535 10.73 -85.48 97.77
CA ARG A 535 10.57 -84.66 98.96
C ARG A 535 11.11 -83.25 98.72
N ILE A 536 10.50 -82.26 99.35
CA ILE A 536 10.98 -80.87 99.31
C ILE A 536 11.83 -80.66 100.57
N GLU A 537 13.03 -80.11 100.39
CA GLU A 537 13.94 -79.76 101.49
C GLU A 537 14.32 -78.28 101.33
N GLU A 538 14.04 -77.48 102.36
CA GLU A 538 14.48 -76.08 102.46
C GLU A 538 15.73 -76.05 103.34
N ALA A 539 16.81 -75.47 102.81
CA ALA A 539 18.14 -75.39 103.43
C ALA A 539 18.29 -74.14 104.31
#